data_AF-E7DQ76-F1
#
_entry.id   AF-E7DQ76-F1
#
_cell.length_a   1.000
_cell.length_b   1.000
_cell.length_c   1.000
_cell.angle_alpha   90.00
_cell.angle_beta   90.00
_cell.angle_gamma   90.00
#
_symmetry.space_group_name_H-M   'P 1'
#
loop_
_entity.id
_entity.type
_entity.pdbx_description
1 polymer ?
#
loop_
_entity_poly.entity_id
_entity_poly.type
_entity_poly.pdbx_seq_one_letter_code
_entity_poly.pdbx_strand_id
1 'polypeptide(L)'
;MERIEIYVYLLAYNLLRSLMWSAGTTYSTPPLRLSLQGTRHHLNNFIPELLAAISTKRLQIYRTLLKVIAHKAVSDRPARSEPRVRKRRPKIYPLMTKPRHELRKQLKTA
;
A
#
# COMPACT_ATOMS: atom_id res chain seq x y z
N MET A 1 13.81 7.72 -21.24
CA MET A 1 12.70 8.29 -20.43
C MET A 1 12.80 9.79 -20.52
N GLU A 2 11.81 10.39 -21.13
CA GLU A 2 11.74 11.83 -21.28
C GLU A 2 11.19 12.44 -19.98
N ARG A 3 11.65 13.65 -19.59
CA ARG A 3 11.33 14.24 -18.26
C ARG A 3 9.84 14.26 -17.92
N ILE A 4 8.98 14.41 -18.94
CA ILE A 4 7.52 14.50 -18.81
C ILE A 4 6.93 13.21 -18.22
N GLU A 5 7.42 12.04 -18.62
CA GLU A 5 6.92 10.77 -18.12
C GLU A 5 7.06 10.68 -16.59
N ILE A 6 8.23 11.08 -16.06
CA ILE A 6 8.52 11.08 -14.62
C ILE A 6 7.54 12.00 -13.87
N TYR A 7 7.25 13.19 -14.40
CA TYR A 7 6.30 14.11 -13.78
C TYR A 7 4.88 13.55 -13.74
N VAL A 8 4.43 12.87 -14.80
CA VAL A 8 3.11 12.22 -14.83
C VAL A 8 3.02 11.12 -13.77
N TYR A 9 4.07 10.30 -13.62
CA TYR A 9 4.11 9.28 -12.58
C TYR A 9 4.08 9.89 -11.17
N LEU A 10 4.83 10.98 -10.93
CA LEU A 10 4.82 11.69 -9.65
C LEU A 10 3.45 12.30 -9.35
N LEU A 11 2.79 12.89 -10.35
CA LEU A 11 1.45 13.45 -10.21
C LEU A 11 0.44 12.38 -9.80
N ALA A 12 0.41 11.25 -10.52
CA ALA A 12 -0.49 10.14 -10.22
C ALA A 12 -0.22 9.54 -8.83
N TYR A 13 1.06 9.40 -8.46
CA TYR A 13 1.45 8.93 -7.14
C TYR A 13 0.98 9.87 -6.02
N ASN A 14 1.19 11.18 -6.18
CA ASN A 14 0.78 12.19 -5.22
C ASN A 14 -0.74 12.27 -5.08
N LEU A 15 -1.48 12.13 -6.18
CA LEU A 15 -2.94 12.03 -6.17
C LEU A 15 -3.41 10.83 -5.32
N LEU A 16 -2.87 9.65 -5.58
CA LEU A 16 -3.23 8.44 -4.83
C LEU A 16 -2.85 8.56 -3.34
N ARG A 17 -1.68 9.14 -3.02
CA ARG A 17 -1.25 9.36 -1.64
C ARG A 17 -2.12 10.36 -0.89
N SER A 18 -2.55 11.43 -1.55
CA SER A 18 -3.49 12.40 -0.98
C SER A 18 -4.84 11.74 -0.72
N LEU A 19 -5.31 10.89 -1.64
CA LEU A 19 -6.57 10.15 -1.47
C LEU A 19 -6.49 9.16 -0.29
N MET A 20 -5.37 8.43 -0.17
CA MET A 20 -5.11 7.56 0.99
C MET A 20 -5.09 8.34 2.30
N TRP A 21 -4.46 9.52 2.30
CA TRP A 21 -4.41 10.39 3.47
C TRP A 21 -5.82 10.81 3.89
N SER A 22 -6.63 11.35 2.97
CA SER A 22 -8.01 11.75 3.25
C SER A 22 -8.88 10.59 3.74
N ALA A 23 -8.73 9.39 3.16
CA ALA A 23 -9.47 8.22 3.62
C ALA A 23 -9.06 7.82 5.05
N GLY A 24 -7.75 7.82 5.32
CA GLY A 24 -7.20 7.47 6.63
C GLY A 24 -7.62 8.45 7.73
N THR A 25 -7.54 9.76 7.47
CA THR A 25 -7.94 10.79 8.44
C THR A 25 -9.44 10.81 8.69
N THR A 26 -10.27 10.49 7.68
CA THR A 26 -11.74 10.50 7.82
C THR A 26 -12.26 9.31 8.62
N TYR A 27 -11.63 8.14 8.49
CA TYR A 27 -12.10 6.89 9.09
C TYR A 27 -11.15 6.32 10.15
N SER A 28 -10.23 7.15 10.68
CA SER A 28 -9.26 6.80 11.71
C SER A 28 -8.42 5.55 11.41
N THR A 29 -8.11 5.32 10.13
CA THR A 29 -7.19 4.25 9.72
C THR A 29 -5.82 4.84 9.41
N PRO A 30 -4.71 4.23 9.88
CA PRO A 30 -3.38 4.77 9.60
C PRO A 30 -3.14 4.85 8.08
N PRO A 31 -2.88 6.04 7.49
CA PRO A 31 -2.74 6.18 6.03
C PRO A 31 -1.65 5.28 5.42
N LEU A 32 -0.59 5.00 6.19
CA LEU A 32 0.52 4.12 5.80
C LEU A 32 0.14 2.64 5.72
N ARG A 33 -0.98 2.23 6.32
CA ARG A 33 -1.51 0.85 6.26
C ARG A 33 -2.40 0.62 5.05
N LEU A 34 -2.75 1.67 4.31
CA LEU A 34 -3.58 1.56 3.12
C LEU A 34 -2.74 1.10 1.92
N SER A 35 -3.33 0.29 1.04
CA SER A 35 -2.64 -0.21 -0.15
C SER A 35 -2.72 0.81 -1.29
N LEU A 36 -1.56 1.22 -1.83
CA LEU A 36 -1.51 2.08 -3.01
C LEU A 36 -2.18 1.42 -4.23
N GLN A 37 -1.90 0.12 -4.45
CA GLN A 37 -2.49 -0.63 -5.56
C GLN A 37 -4.00 -0.83 -5.37
N GLY A 38 -4.44 -1.08 -4.13
CA GLY A 38 -5.87 -1.17 -3.81
C GLY A 38 -6.58 0.17 -4.07
N THR A 39 -5.97 1.28 -3.64
CA THR A 39 -6.48 2.63 -3.86
C THR A 39 -6.61 2.94 -5.35
N ARG A 40 -5.57 2.63 -6.15
CA ARG A 40 -5.59 2.79 -7.61
C ARG A 40 -6.72 2.00 -8.25
N HIS A 41 -6.89 0.73 -7.87
CA HIS A 41 -7.96 -0.11 -8.41
C HIS A 41 -9.34 0.46 -8.08
N HIS A 42 -9.57 0.88 -6.84
CA HIS A 42 -10.83 1.49 -6.44
C HIS A 42 -11.09 2.81 -7.14
N LEU A 43 -10.09 3.69 -7.24
CA LEU A 43 -10.23 4.95 -7.97
C LEU A 43 -10.62 4.71 -9.43
N ASN A 44 -9.95 3.77 -10.11
CA ASN A 44 -10.26 3.43 -11.50
C ASN A 44 -11.71 2.95 -11.68
N ASN A 45 -12.21 2.14 -10.76
CA ASN A 45 -13.60 1.66 -10.82
C ASN A 45 -14.62 2.78 -10.56
N PHE A 46 -14.27 3.77 -9.73
CA PHE A 46 -15.16 4.88 -9.37
C PHE A 46 -15.10 6.07 -10.35
N ILE A 47 -14.08 6.17 -11.21
CA ILE A 47 -13.95 7.24 -12.20
C ILE A 47 -15.19 7.37 -13.10
N PRO A 48 -15.71 6.29 -13.72
CA PRO A 48 -16.90 6.38 -14.57
C PRO A 48 -18.12 6.95 -13.82
N GLU A 49 -18.34 6.52 -12.58
CA GLU A 49 -19.44 7.00 -11.74
C GLU A 49 -19.25 8.47 -11.34
N LEU A 50 -18.02 8.88 -11.01
CA LEU A 50 -17.70 10.26 -10.67
C LEU A 50 -17.86 11.22 -11.87
N LEU A 51 -17.60 10.75 -13.09
CA LEU A 51 -17.77 11.52 -14.32
C LEU A 51 -19.25 11.64 -14.72
N ALA A 52 -20.06 10.61 -14.48
CA ALA A 52 -21.48 10.61 -14.81
C ALA A 52 -22.36 11.34 -13.76
N ALA A 53 -21.83 11.61 -12.57
CA ALA A 53 -22.61 12.15 -11.46
C ALA A 53 -22.78 13.68 -11.48
N ILE A 54 -24.00 14.13 -11.15
CA ILE A 54 -24.31 15.52 -10.83
C ILE A 54 -23.69 15.90 -9.47
N SER A 55 -23.41 17.18 -9.26
CA SER A 55 -22.68 17.74 -8.09
C SER A 55 -23.07 17.16 -6.73
N THR A 56 -24.37 16.98 -6.45
CA THR A 56 -24.87 16.44 -5.17
C THR A 56 -24.52 14.97 -4.97
N LYS A 57 -24.67 14.14 -6.01
CA LYS A 57 -24.32 12.71 -5.98
C LYS A 57 -22.81 12.48 -5.98
N ARG A 58 -22.05 13.39 -6.59
CA ARG A 58 -20.58 13.29 -6.68
C ARG A 58 -19.92 13.27 -5.30
N LEU A 59 -20.40 14.09 -4.36
CA LEU A 59 -19.89 14.08 -2.98
C LEU A 59 -20.18 12.75 -2.27
N GLN A 60 -21.37 12.18 -2.49
CA GLN A 60 -21.75 10.90 -1.91
C GLN A 60 -20.87 9.76 -2.45
N ILE A 61 -20.65 9.72 -3.76
CA ILE A 61 -19.76 8.73 -4.41
C ILE A 61 -18.33 8.88 -3.88
N TYR A 62 -17.84 10.12 -3.73
CA TYR A 62 -16.52 10.38 -3.17
C TYR A 62 -16.39 9.88 -1.72
N ARG A 63 -17.38 10.12 -0.86
CA ARG A 63 -17.41 9.58 0.51
C ARG A 63 -17.42 8.05 0.52
N THR A 64 -18.18 7.43 -0.38
CA THR A 64 -18.20 5.97 -0.55
C THR A 64 -16.82 5.44 -0.96
N LEU A 65 -16.13 6.12 -1.89
CA LEU A 65 -14.77 5.78 -2.29
C LEU A 65 -13.81 5.82 -1.09
N LEU A 66 -13.83 6.90 -0.30
CA LEU A 66 -12.99 7.02 0.90
C LEU A 66 -13.26 5.89 1.90
N LYS A 67 -14.54 5.56 2.12
CA LYS A 67 -14.96 4.47 3.00
C LYS A 67 -14.40 3.13 2.55
N VAL A 68 -14.54 2.80 1.26
CA VAL A 68 -14.03 1.54 0.69
C VAL A 68 -12.51 1.43 0.83
N ILE A 69 -11.78 2.54 0.59
CA ILE A 69 -10.32 2.58 0.74
C ILE A 69 -9.94 2.32 2.20
N ALA A 70 -10.56 3.02 3.15
CA ALA A 70 -10.24 2.90 4.57
C ALA A 70 -10.47 1.47 5.12
N HIS A 71 -11.55 0.81 4.72
CA HIS A 71 -11.86 -0.54 5.17
C HIS A 71 -10.97 -1.64 4.54
N LYS A 72 -10.21 -1.33 3.49
CA LYS A 72 -9.29 -2.28 2.84
C LYS A 72 -7.82 -2.02 3.21
N ALA A 73 -7.55 -1.91 4.50
CA ALA A 73 -6.19 -1.87 5.02
C ALA A 73 -5.43 -3.17 4.70
N VAL A 74 -4.11 -3.06 4.53
CA VAL A 74 -3.24 -4.22 4.35
C VAL A 74 -3.27 -5.06 5.63
N SER A 75 -3.56 -6.36 5.47
CA SER A 75 -3.54 -7.32 6.59
C SER A 75 -2.18 -7.36 7.26
N ASP A 76 -2.18 -7.40 8.59
CA ASP A 76 -0.94 -7.62 9.33
C ASP A 76 -0.45 -9.05 9.15
N ARG A 77 0.86 -9.21 8.92
CA ARG A 77 1.50 -10.52 8.69
C ARG A 77 2.80 -10.60 9.46
N PRO A 78 2.74 -10.61 10.80
CA PRO A 78 3.92 -10.49 11.66
C PRO A 78 4.92 -11.65 11.48
N ALA A 79 4.47 -12.81 10.99
CA ALA A 79 5.32 -13.99 10.81
C ALA A 79 6.19 -13.99 9.53
N ARG A 80 6.12 -12.95 8.68
CA ARG A 80 6.79 -12.90 7.36
C ARG A 80 8.23 -12.37 7.39
N SER A 81 8.78 -12.11 8.57
CA SER A 81 10.21 -11.79 8.70
C SER A 81 11.04 -13.08 8.58
N GLU A 82 11.96 -13.10 7.61
CA GLU A 82 12.89 -14.20 7.37
C GLU A 82 14.33 -13.68 7.45
N PRO A 83 15.27 -14.46 8.04
CA PRO A 83 16.65 -14.04 8.13
C PRO A 83 17.27 -13.90 6.75
N ARG A 84 17.99 -12.80 6.55
CA ARG A 84 18.66 -12.45 5.31
C ARG A 84 19.97 -13.25 5.15
N VAL A 85 19.84 -14.57 5.10
CA VAL A 85 20.94 -15.54 5.02
C VAL A 85 20.72 -16.56 3.91
N ARG A 86 21.80 -17.10 3.34
CA ARG A 86 21.76 -18.12 2.28
C ARG A 86 22.04 -19.52 2.84
N LYS A 87 21.37 -20.56 2.32
CA LYS A 87 21.67 -21.96 2.67
C LYS A 87 23.00 -22.45 2.06
N ARG A 88 23.15 -22.36 0.74
CA ARG A 88 24.33 -22.84 0.00
C ARG A 88 24.65 -22.05 -1.30
N ARG A 89 23.64 -21.51 -2.00
CA ARG A 89 23.82 -20.85 -3.31
C ARG A 89 24.64 -19.55 -3.23
N PRO A 90 25.61 -19.29 -4.13
CA PRO A 90 26.41 -18.07 -4.11
C PRO A 90 25.55 -16.83 -4.42
N LYS A 91 25.27 -16.05 -3.38
CA LYS A 91 24.76 -14.68 -3.39
C LYS A 91 25.51 -13.87 -2.33
N ILE A 92 25.55 -12.55 -2.42
CA ILE A 92 26.24 -11.66 -1.46
C ILE A 92 25.44 -11.57 -0.14
N TYR A 93 25.29 -12.70 0.56
CA TYR A 93 24.61 -12.85 1.85
C TYR A 93 25.38 -13.83 2.74
N PRO A 94 25.37 -13.66 4.07
CA PRO A 94 25.99 -14.61 5.00
C PRO A 94 25.40 -16.02 4.88
N LEU A 95 26.23 -17.04 5.14
CA LEU A 95 25.76 -18.42 5.22
C LEU A 95 24.87 -18.62 6.46
N MET A 96 23.87 -19.49 6.33
CA MET A 96 23.00 -19.88 7.43
C MET A 96 23.75 -20.84 8.35
N THR A 97 24.29 -20.31 9.47
CA THR A 97 25.09 -21.07 10.45
C THR A 97 24.24 -21.74 11.53
N LYS A 98 23.02 -21.27 11.77
CA LYS A 98 22.07 -21.81 12.75
C LYS A 98 20.78 -22.29 12.08
N PRO A 99 20.02 -23.20 12.69
CA PRO A 99 18.67 -23.55 12.23
C PRO A 99 17.77 -22.32 12.07
N ARG A 100 16.97 -22.30 11.00
CA ARG A 100 16.14 -21.14 10.62
C ARG A 100 15.20 -20.67 11.73
N HIS A 101 14.66 -21.60 12.53
CA HIS A 101 13.73 -21.26 13.60
C HIS A 101 14.41 -20.46 14.74
N GLU A 102 15.70 -20.70 15.02
CA GLU A 102 16.47 -19.92 16.01
C GLU A 102 16.76 -18.51 15.51
N LEU A 103 17.16 -18.39 14.24
CA LEU A 103 17.40 -17.08 13.62
C LEU A 103 16.12 -16.24 13.57
N ARG A 104 14.96 -16.86 13.32
CA ARG A 104 13.65 -16.18 13.40
C ARG A 104 13.31 -15.67 14.81
N LYS A 105 13.77 -16.35 15.87
CA LYS A 105 13.61 -15.85 17.25
C LYS A 105 14.49 -14.61 17.48
N GLN A 106 15.75 -14.64 17.05
CA GLN A 106 16.67 -13.50 17.16
C GLN A 106 16.15 -12.24 16.46
N LEU A 107 15.52 -12.39 15.28
CA LEU A 107 14.91 -11.28 14.54
C LEU A 107 13.69 -10.65 15.21
N LYS A 108 13.02 -11.37 16.12
CA LYS A 108 11.86 -10.83 16.86
C LYS A 108 12.29 -10.07 18.12
N THR A 109 13.53 -10.26 18.56
CA THR A 109 14.08 -9.68 19.79
C THR A 109 14.87 -8.40 19.53
N ALA A 110 15.21 -8.12 18.27
CA ALA A 110 15.86 -6.89 17.82
C ALA A 110 14.81 -5.86 17.35
#